data_AF-A0A4Q3WR84-F1
#
_entry.id   AF-A0A4Q3WR84-F1
#
_cell.length_a   1.000
_cell.length_b   1.000
_cell.length_c   1.000
_cell.angle_alpha   90.00
_cell.angle_beta   90.00
_cell.angle_gamma   90.00
#
_symmetry.space_group_name_H-M   'P 1'
#
loop_
_entity.id
_entity.type
_entity.pdbx_description
1 polymer ?
#
loop_
_entity_poly.entity_id
_entity_poly.type
_entity_poly.pdbx_seq_one_letter_code
_entity_poly.pdbx_strand_id
1 'polypeptide(L)'
;MVTTGSVSREEAAIRFPFLAAKYSGRRKAIKDFTHRDPDFVFWIYPDGRLFDARDAHIKNVPRGYEHILDDEPDYGGFLRGRVASLFDDQLIVIYCREEALAAPGEKLEQFLKGLDQIPVFVDEEALVISDNGDLYGTLADLQERAREE
;
A
#
# COMPACT_ATOMS: atom_id res chain seq x y z
N MET A 1 -2.72 5.40 14.42
CA MET A 1 -2.76 4.05 13.82
C MET A 1 -4.19 3.68 13.55
N VAL A 2 -4.56 3.85 12.29
CA VAL A 2 -5.91 3.61 11.80
C VAL A 2 -6.12 2.10 11.63
N THR A 3 -7.33 1.63 11.92
CA THR A 3 -7.81 0.30 11.56
C THR A 3 -9.23 0.46 11.03
N THR A 4 -9.40 0.23 9.73
CA THR A 4 -10.69 0.31 9.02
C THR A 4 -10.86 -0.93 8.15
N GLY A 5 -12.08 -1.15 7.68
CA GLY A 5 -12.42 -2.33 6.88
C GLY A 5 -12.96 -3.48 7.72
N SER A 6 -13.13 -4.63 7.07
CA SER A 6 -13.77 -5.82 7.65
C SER A 6 -12.81 -6.67 8.48
N VAL A 7 -11.50 -6.58 8.23
CA VAL A 7 -10.48 -7.39 8.93
C VAL A 7 -9.97 -6.67 10.17
N SER A 8 -10.11 -7.32 11.33
CA SER A 8 -9.55 -6.82 12.59
C SER A 8 -8.02 -6.90 12.61
N ARG A 9 -7.41 -6.12 13.50
CA ARG A 9 -5.96 -6.14 13.68
C ARG A 9 -5.46 -7.46 14.24
N GLU A 10 -6.25 -8.10 15.09
CA GLU A 10 -5.99 -9.41 15.66
C GLU A 10 -5.94 -10.48 14.56
N GLU A 11 -6.92 -10.47 13.64
CA GLU A 11 -6.96 -11.38 12.49
C GLU A 11 -5.79 -11.11 11.52
N ALA A 12 -5.54 -9.85 11.19
CA ALA A 12 -4.43 -9.46 10.34
C ALA A 12 -3.06 -9.90 10.92
N ALA A 13 -2.93 -9.88 12.26
CA ALA A 13 -1.71 -10.29 12.95
C ALA A 13 -1.47 -11.82 12.93
N ILE A 14 -2.49 -12.63 12.69
CA ILE A 14 -2.33 -14.09 12.47
C ILE A 14 -1.56 -14.32 11.17
N ARG A 15 -1.91 -13.57 10.11
CA ARG A 15 -1.26 -13.63 8.78
C ARG A 15 0.11 -12.96 8.79
N PHE A 16 0.16 -11.74 9.33
CA PHE A 16 1.36 -10.90 9.39
C PHE A 16 1.65 -10.41 10.81
N PRO A 17 2.52 -11.08 11.58
CA PRO A 17 2.74 -10.79 13.00
C PRO A 17 3.08 -9.34 13.33
N PHE A 18 3.71 -8.61 12.41
CA PHE A 18 4.04 -7.19 12.59
C PHE A 18 2.82 -6.26 12.65
N LEU A 19 1.64 -6.73 12.25
CA LEU A 19 0.38 -5.97 12.34
C LEU A 19 -0.25 -5.97 13.73
N ALA A 20 0.23 -6.81 14.66
CA ALA A 20 -0.23 -6.83 16.04
C ALA A 20 -0.21 -5.43 16.67
N ALA A 21 -1.20 -5.15 17.54
CA ALA A 21 -1.38 -3.84 18.18
C ALA A 21 -0.08 -3.32 18.84
N LYS A 22 0.65 -4.20 19.51
CA LYS A 22 1.98 -3.92 20.07
C LYS A 22 3.03 -4.76 19.37
N TYR A 23 3.78 -4.13 18.46
CA TYR A 23 4.92 -4.74 17.79
C TYR A 23 6.09 -3.76 17.74
N SER A 24 7.21 -4.12 18.35
CA SER A 24 8.43 -3.30 18.34
C SER A 24 9.12 -3.41 16.98
N GLY A 25 9.51 -2.28 16.38
CA GLY A 25 10.19 -2.28 15.08
C GLY A 25 9.29 -2.59 13.88
N ARG A 26 7.98 -2.32 13.98
CA ARG A 26 6.98 -2.61 12.92
C ARG A 26 7.39 -2.12 11.53
N ARG A 27 7.79 -0.84 11.40
CA ARG A 27 8.23 -0.26 10.11
C ARG A 27 9.41 -1.03 9.51
N LYS A 28 10.34 -1.49 10.35
CA LYS A 28 11.45 -2.34 9.91
C LYS A 28 10.96 -3.72 9.45
N ALA A 29 10.06 -4.36 10.20
CA ALA A 29 9.52 -5.67 9.82
C ALA A 29 8.73 -5.62 8.50
N ILE A 30 7.89 -4.59 8.30
CA ILE A 30 7.18 -4.35 7.04
C ILE A 30 8.19 -4.17 5.89
N LYS A 31 9.24 -3.37 6.11
CA LYS A 31 10.30 -3.16 5.14
C LYS A 31 11.02 -4.47 4.80
N ASP A 32 11.48 -5.20 5.81
CA ASP A 32 12.24 -6.45 5.65
C ASP A 32 11.40 -7.50 4.92
N PHE A 33 10.09 -7.56 5.19
CA PHE A 33 9.15 -8.42 4.47
C PHE A 33 9.01 -8.00 3.00
N THR A 34 8.61 -6.75 2.75
CA THR A 34 8.27 -6.28 1.39
C THR A 34 9.48 -6.01 0.49
N HIS A 35 10.70 -5.93 1.02
CA HIS A 35 11.91 -5.70 0.22
C HIS A 35 12.62 -7.01 -0.14
N ARG A 36 12.27 -8.13 0.50
CA ARG A 36 12.94 -9.41 0.27
C ARG A 36 12.60 -10.00 -1.08
N ASP A 37 11.32 -10.11 -1.39
CA ASP A 37 10.81 -10.70 -2.62
C ASP A 37 9.43 -10.11 -2.96
N PRO A 38 9.36 -8.82 -3.40
CA PRO A 38 8.09 -8.21 -3.78
C PRO A 38 7.58 -8.79 -5.11
N ASP A 39 6.28 -9.04 -5.19
CA ASP A 39 5.62 -9.42 -6.44
C ASP A 39 5.63 -8.24 -7.43
N PHE A 40 5.47 -7.02 -6.90
CA PHE A 40 5.48 -5.80 -7.70
C PHE A 40 5.86 -4.58 -6.86
N VAL A 41 6.60 -3.63 -7.46
CA VAL A 41 7.01 -2.37 -6.85
C VAL A 41 6.53 -1.23 -7.73
N PHE A 42 5.80 -0.27 -7.18
CA PHE A 42 5.09 0.70 -8.00
C PHE A 42 5.13 2.13 -7.48
N TRP A 43 4.99 3.03 -8.44
CA TRP A 43 4.47 4.38 -8.24
C TRP A 43 3.10 4.49 -8.91
N ILE A 44 2.20 5.29 -8.36
CA ILE A 44 0.94 5.66 -8.99
C ILE A 44 0.93 7.19 -9.10
N TYR A 45 0.82 7.69 -10.33
CA TYR A 45 0.73 9.11 -10.62
C TYR A 45 -0.53 9.71 -9.99
N PRO A 46 -0.59 11.05 -9.76
CA PRO A 46 -1.81 11.71 -9.26
C PRO A 46 -3.07 11.44 -10.10
N ASP A 47 -2.92 11.18 -11.40
CA ASP A 47 -4.01 10.83 -12.31
C ASP A 47 -4.44 9.35 -12.26
N GLY A 48 -3.82 8.54 -11.39
CA GLY A 48 -4.08 7.11 -11.26
C GLY A 48 -3.32 6.22 -12.23
N ARG A 49 -2.47 6.77 -13.11
CA ARG A 49 -1.63 5.94 -14.00
C ARG A 49 -0.61 5.15 -13.18
N LEU A 50 -0.39 3.89 -13.53
CA LEU A 50 0.63 3.05 -12.90
C LEU A 50 2.03 3.27 -13.50
N PHE A 51 3.06 3.18 -12.67
CA PHE A 51 4.45 3.12 -13.08
C PHE A 51 5.17 1.98 -12.36
N ASP A 52 5.79 1.09 -13.14
CA ASP A 52 6.61 -0.01 -12.66
C ASP A 52 7.97 0.50 -12.17
N ALA A 53 8.20 0.40 -10.85
CA ALA A 53 9.44 0.77 -10.19
C ALA A 53 10.46 -0.38 -10.09
N ARG A 54 10.18 -1.50 -10.77
CA ARG A 54 11.02 -2.69 -10.89
C ARG A 54 11.48 -3.23 -9.54
N ASP A 55 12.78 -3.13 -9.26
CA ASP A 55 13.41 -3.62 -8.03
C ASP A 55 13.37 -2.59 -6.89
N ALA A 56 13.33 -1.30 -7.22
CA ALA A 56 13.45 -0.24 -6.22
C ALA A 56 12.94 1.12 -6.72
N HIS A 57 12.09 1.72 -5.91
CA HIS A 57 11.58 3.08 -6.09
C HIS A 57 12.66 4.17 -6.26
N ILE A 58 13.74 4.15 -5.47
CA ILE A 58 14.79 5.19 -5.52
C ILE A 58 15.60 5.09 -6.82
N LYS A 59 15.81 3.87 -7.34
CA LYS A 59 16.52 3.66 -8.61
C LYS A 59 15.63 3.92 -9.82
N ASN A 60 14.33 3.68 -9.68
CA ASN A 60 13.33 3.78 -10.73
C ASN A 60 12.23 4.74 -10.29
N VAL A 61 12.59 6.02 -10.22
CA VAL A 61 11.63 7.11 -10.06
C VAL A 61 11.08 7.49 -11.45
N PRO A 62 9.81 7.90 -11.58
CA PRO A 62 9.29 8.46 -12.81
C PRO A 62 10.20 9.58 -13.35
N ARG A 63 10.60 9.47 -14.62
CA ARG A 63 11.55 10.41 -15.24
C ARG A 63 11.03 11.84 -15.17
N GLY A 64 11.84 12.77 -14.66
CA GLY A 64 11.47 14.17 -14.49
C GLY A 64 10.73 14.48 -13.18
N TYR A 65 10.55 13.48 -12.32
CA TYR A 65 9.92 13.59 -11.00
C TYR A 65 10.88 13.23 -9.87
N GLU A 66 12.19 13.37 -10.05
CA GLU A 66 13.20 12.97 -9.06
C GLU A 66 12.99 13.68 -7.70
N HIS A 67 12.44 14.89 -7.72
CA HIS A 67 12.12 15.70 -6.54
C HIS A 67 11.10 15.06 -5.59
N ILE A 68 10.29 14.10 -6.05
CA ILE A 68 9.26 13.47 -5.19
C ILE A 68 9.90 12.65 -4.05
N LEU A 69 11.16 12.23 -4.20
CA LEU A 69 11.89 11.50 -3.16
C LEU A 69 12.19 12.37 -1.93
N ASP A 70 12.19 13.68 -2.08
CA ASP A 70 12.47 14.65 -1.01
C ASP A 70 11.20 15.16 -0.31
N ASP A 71 10.01 14.72 -0.77
CA ASP A 71 8.70 15.20 -0.33
C ASP A 71 7.93 14.14 0.49
N GLU A 72 8.61 13.29 1.26
CA GLU A 72 7.94 12.31 2.13
C GLU A 72 7.11 13.03 3.21
N PRO A 73 5.85 12.61 3.49
CA PRO A 73 5.14 11.43 2.97
C PRO A 73 4.22 11.68 1.77
N ASP A 74 4.23 12.88 1.19
CA ASP A 74 3.27 13.30 0.16
C ASP A 74 3.74 12.94 -1.26
N TYR A 75 5.05 12.79 -1.46
CA TYR A 75 5.74 12.36 -2.69
C TYR A 75 5.25 13.12 -3.93
N GLY A 76 5.05 14.43 -3.85
CA GLY A 76 4.52 15.24 -4.95
C GLY A 76 3.13 14.82 -5.42
N GLY A 77 2.34 14.20 -4.53
CA GLY A 77 1.03 13.64 -4.81
C GLY A 77 1.06 12.23 -5.39
N PHE A 78 2.22 11.62 -5.59
CA PHE A 78 2.31 10.21 -5.99
C PHE A 78 1.96 9.28 -4.83
N LEU A 79 1.42 8.12 -5.16
CA LEU A 79 1.42 6.99 -4.23
C LEU A 79 2.56 6.06 -4.58
N ARG A 80 3.15 5.47 -3.56
CA ARG A 80 4.31 4.59 -3.66
C ARG A 80 3.99 3.32 -2.89
N GLY A 81 4.31 2.15 -3.44
CA GLY A 81 3.98 0.93 -2.74
C GLY A 81 4.58 -0.35 -3.30
N ARG A 82 4.23 -1.44 -2.63
CA ARG A 82 4.61 -2.80 -3.03
C ARG A 82 3.46 -3.76 -2.84
N VAL A 83 3.41 -4.76 -3.69
CA VAL A 83 2.67 -6.00 -3.49
C VAL A 83 3.67 -7.06 -3.06
N ALA A 84 3.36 -7.82 -2.01
CA ALA A 84 4.17 -8.94 -1.56
C ALA A 84 3.28 -10.07 -1.04
N SER A 85 3.64 -11.30 -1.40
CA SER A 85 2.90 -12.51 -1.04
C SER A 85 3.66 -13.34 0.01
N LEU A 86 2.91 -14.03 0.85
CA LEU A 86 3.40 -15.01 1.82
C LEU A 86 2.46 -16.21 1.84
N PHE A 87 2.86 -17.31 1.19
CA PHE A 87 1.97 -18.46 0.93
C PHE A 87 0.71 -18.02 0.19
N ASP A 88 -0.46 -18.20 0.80
CA ASP A 88 -1.76 -17.84 0.22
C ASP A 88 -2.20 -16.40 0.60
N ASP A 89 -1.44 -15.69 1.44
CA ASP A 89 -1.76 -14.33 1.88
C ASP A 89 -1.01 -13.28 1.05
N GLN A 90 -1.70 -12.19 0.70
CA GLN A 90 -1.11 -11.03 0.04
C GLN A 90 -1.18 -9.77 0.91
N LEU A 91 -0.17 -8.92 0.76
CA LEU A 91 -0.07 -7.64 1.43
C LEU A 91 0.34 -6.55 0.43
N ILE A 92 -0.42 -5.46 0.45
CA ILE A 92 -0.12 -4.23 -0.26
C ILE A 92 0.30 -3.18 0.74
N VAL A 93 1.51 -2.65 0.59
CA VAL A 93 2.05 -1.61 1.46
C VAL A 93 2.16 -0.30 0.72
N ILE A 94 1.53 0.75 1.24
CA ILE A 94 1.52 2.11 0.67
C ILE A 94 2.23 3.09 1.59
N TYR A 95 3.13 3.88 1.03
CA TYR A 95 3.79 4.96 1.76
C TYR A 95 2.90 6.19 1.66
N CYS A 96 2.16 6.48 2.73
CA CYS A 96 1.19 7.57 2.77
C CYS A 96 0.92 8.01 4.22
N ARG A 97 0.20 9.13 4.36
CA ARG A 97 -0.35 9.58 5.65
C ARG A 97 -1.47 8.64 6.11
N GLU A 98 -1.71 8.59 7.43
CA GLU A 98 -2.64 7.62 8.02
C GLU A 98 -4.07 7.75 7.47
N GLU A 99 -4.50 8.97 7.14
CA GLU A 99 -5.83 9.31 6.63
C GLU A 99 -6.04 9.02 5.13
N ALA A 100 -4.96 8.81 4.36
CA ALA A 100 -5.00 8.88 2.90
C ALA A 100 -5.96 7.86 2.23
N LEU A 101 -6.09 6.67 2.81
CA LEU A 101 -6.97 5.60 2.31
C LEU A 101 -8.09 5.23 3.31
N ALA A 102 -8.22 5.99 4.40
CA ALA A 102 -9.14 5.69 5.50
C ALA A 102 -10.60 6.09 5.20
N ALA A 103 -10.81 6.98 4.24
CA ALA A 103 -12.12 7.50 3.83
C ALA A 103 -12.21 7.59 2.29
N PRO A 104 -13.42 7.71 1.72
CA PRO A 104 -13.60 8.02 0.30
C PRO A 104 -12.89 9.32 -0.10
N GLY A 105 -12.51 9.43 -1.38
CA GLY A 105 -11.87 10.61 -1.95
C GLY A 105 -10.72 10.33 -2.92
N GLU A 106 -10.10 11.41 -3.42
CA GLU A 106 -9.16 11.39 -4.55
C GLU A 106 -8.00 10.40 -4.37
N LYS A 107 -7.46 10.26 -3.15
CA LYS A 107 -6.35 9.34 -2.89
C LYS A 107 -6.73 7.87 -2.97
N LEU A 108 -7.92 7.53 -2.48
CA LEU A 108 -8.45 6.17 -2.61
C LEU A 108 -8.74 5.85 -4.07
N GLU A 109 -9.34 6.78 -4.82
CA GLU A 109 -9.55 6.59 -6.26
C GLU A 109 -8.24 6.45 -7.04
N GLN A 110 -7.27 7.33 -6.76
CA GLN A 110 -5.93 7.29 -7.36
C GLN A 110 -5.33 5.90 -7.15
N PHE A 111 -5.37 5.40 -5.93
CA PHE A 111 -4.85 4.09 -5.56
C PHE A 111 -5.53 2.96 -6.34
N LEU A 112 -6.86 2.91 -6.33
CA LEU A 112 -7.62 1.84 -7.01
C LEU A 112 -7.43 1.86 -8.53
N LYS A 113 -7.42 3.05 -9.16
CA LYS A 113 -7.10 3.21 -10.59
C LYS A 113 -5.72 2.65 -10.93
N GLY A 114 -4.74 2.91 -10.07
CA GLY A 114 -3.38 2.39 -10.26
C GLY A 114 -3.26 0.89 -10.07
N LEU A 115 -3.95 0.32 -9.06
CA LEU A 115 -3.96 -1.13 -8.84
C LEU A 115 -4.60 -1.91 -9.99
N ASP A 116 -5.65 -1.39 -10.61
CA ASP A 116 -6.34 -2.03 -11.76
C ASP A 116 -5.41 -2.25 -12.97
N GLN A 117 -4.29 -1.52 -13.02
CA GLN A 117 -3.29 -1.61 -14.09
C GLN A 117 -2.12 -2.56 -13.76
N ILE A 118 -2.06 -3.15 -12.55
CA ILE A 118 -0.92 -3.96 -12.13
C ILE A 118 -0.82 -5.25 -12.95
N PRO A 119 0.38 -5.61 -13.47
CA PRO A 119 0.54 -6.78 -14.35
C PRO A 119 0.69 -8.12 -13.59
N VAL A 120 0.38 -8.13 -12.29
CA VAL A 120 0.38 -9.33 -11.43
C VAL A 120 -1.00 -9.51 -10.81
N PHE A 121 -1.33 -10.75 -10.44
CA PHE A 121 -2.57 -11.02 -9.73
C PHE A 121 -2.54 -10.41 -8.33
N VAL A 122 -3.58 -9.67 -8.00
CA VAL A 122 -3.82 -9.10 -6.67
C VAL A 122 -5.19 -9.59 -6.21
N ASP A 123 -5.20 -10.38 -5.13
CA ASP A 123 -6.40 -10.95 -4.55
C ASP A 123 -7.27 -9.85 -3.91
N GLU A 124 -8.59 -10.02 -3.98
CA GLU A 124 -9.54 -9.11 -3.32
C GLU A 124 -9.39 -9.13 -1.80
N GLU A 125 -8.88 -10.24 -1.24
CA GLU A 125 -8.58 -10.43 0.19
C GLU A 125 -7.19 -9.90 0.59
N ALA A 126 -6.41 -9.35 -0.35
CA ALA A 126 -5.10 -8.78 -0.06
C ALA A 126 -5.23 -7.65 0.96
N LEU A 127 -4.45 -7.71 2.05
CA LEU A 127 -4.48 -6.69 3.09
C LEU A 127 -3.78 -5.42 2.61
N VAL A 128 -4.39 -4.26 2.82
CA VAL A 128 -3.82 -2.96 2.45
C VAL A 128 -3.39 -2.22 3.70
N ILE A 129 -2.12 -1.85 3.78
CA ILE A 129 -1.54 -1.16 4.94
C ILE A 129 -0.67 0.05 4.56
N SER A 130 -0.47 0.96 5.50
CA SER A 130 0.59 1.96 5.39
C SER A 130 1.96 1.38 5.74
N ASP A 131 3.05 2.07 5.39
CA ASP A 131 4.41 1.70 5.81
C ASP A 131 4.64 1.82 7.33
N ASN A 132 3.72 2.46 8.05
CA ASN A 132 3.68 2.56 9.51
C ASN A 132 2.74 1.53 10.17
N GLY A 133 2.01 0.75 9.38
CA GLY A 133 1.13 -0.34 9.84
C GLY A 133 -0.31 0.07 10.17
N ASP A 134 -0.75 1.22 9.65
CA ASP A 134 -2.19 1.52 9.54
C ASP A 134 -2.84 0.44 8.68
N LEU A 135 -3.97 -0.11 9.13
CA LEU A 135 -4.68 -1.17 8.43
C LEU A 135 -5.93 -0.58 7.78
N TYR A 136 -6.00 -0.63 6.46
CA TYR A 136 -7.11 -0.05 5.71
C TYR A 136 -8.20 -1.07 5.35
N GLY A 137 -7.94 -2.36 5.59
CA GLY A 137 -8.81 -3.48 5.27
C GLY A 137 -8.22 -4.35 4.18
N THR A 138 -9.07 -5.08 3.47
CA THR A 138 -8.74 -5.79 2.24
C THR A 138 -8.87 -4.89 1.00
N LEU A 139 -8.42 -5.35 -0.16
CA LEU A 139 -8.68 -4.65 -1.42
C LEU A 139 -10.19 -4.50 -1.69
N ALA A 140 -10.99 -5.54 -1.40
CA ALA A 140 -12.44 -5.48 -1.48
C ALA A 140 -13.03 -4.39 -0.57
N ASP A 141 -12.55 -4.25 0.68
CA ASP A 141 -13.01 -3.19 1.58
C ASP A 141 -12.77 -1.79 1.00
N LEU A 142 -11.63 -1.59 0.33
CA LEU A 142 -11.29 -0.31 -0.30
C LEU A 142 -12.16 -0.03 -1.52
N GLN A 143 -12.44 -1.05 -2.33
CA GLN A 143 -13.34 -0.94 -3.48
C GLN A 143 -14.77 -0.59 -3.05
N GLU A 144 -15.27 -1.21 -1.97
CA GLU A 144 -16.59 -0.89 -1.43
C GLU A 144 -16.63 0.53 -0.85
N ARG A 145 -15.61 0.90 -0.08
CA ARG A 145 -15.46 2.26 0.47
C ARG A 145 -15.53 3.33 -0.61
N ALA A 146 -14.91 3.11 -1.77
CA ALA A 146 -14.93 4.06 -2.87
C ALA A 146 -16.32 4.24 -3.52
N ARG A 147 -17.29 3.36 -3.25
CA ARG A 147 -18.67 3.45 -3.76
C ARG A 147 -19.61 4.24 -2.87
N GLU A 148 -19.17 4.62 -1.66
CA GLU A 148 -19.99 5.35 -0.68
C GLU A 148 -20.06 6.87 -0.93
N GLU A 149 -19.61 7.35 -2.11
CA GLU A 149 -19.66 8.77 -2.52
C GLU A 149 -21.03 9.27 -3.00
#